data_AF-A0A441GVF7-F1
#
_entry.id   AF-A0A441GVF7-F1
#
_cell.length_a   1.000
_cell.length_b   1.000
_cell.length_c   1.000
_cell.angle_alpha   90.00
_cell.angle_beta   90.00
_cell.angle_gamma   90.00
#
_symmetry.space_group_name_H-M   'P 1'
#
loop_
_entity.id
_entity.type
_entity.pdbx_description
1 polymer ?
#
loop_
_entity_poly.entity_id
_entity_poly.type
_entity_poly.pdbx_seq_one_letter_code
_entity_poly.pdbx_strand_id
1 'polypeptide(L)' 'KEAALVFTSGFVSNEASISTIARLLPNCLIISDELNHASMIEGVRRSGAEKKIFRHNDVAHLESLLQAAGRE' A
#
# COMPACT_ATOMS: atom_id res chain seq x y z
N LYS A 1 -5.35 -1.01 24.75
CA LYS A 1 -4.99 -1.09 23.31
C LYS A 1 -4.20 -2.36 23.10
N GLU A 2 -4.33 -3.02 21.94
CA GLU A 2 -3.80 -4.38 21.74
C GLU A 2 -2.28 -4.45 21.51
N ALA A 3 -1.65 -3.59 20.68
CA ALA A 3 -0.19 -3.46 20.55
C ALA A 3 0.21 -2.17 19.80
N ALA A 4 1.49 -1.77 19.84
CA ALA A 4 2.07 -0.69 19.02
C ALA A 4 3.58 -0.92 18.81
N LEU A 5 4.12 -0.42 17.68
CA LEU A 5 5.55 -0.45 17.37
C LEU A 5 6.01 0.95 16.96
N VAL A 6 7.05 1.46 17.63
CA VAL A 6 7.60 2.79 17.38
C VAL A 6 8.78 2.70 16.42
N PHE A 7 8.83 3.62 15.46
CA PHE A 7 9.95 3.80 14.53
C PHE A 7 10.58 5.18 14.72
N THR A 8 11.77 5.38 14.16
CA THR A 8 12.52 6.63 14.24
C THR A 8 11.83 7.80 13.53
N SER A 9 10.93 7.55 12.58
CA SER A 9 10.10 8.57 11.93
C SER A 9 8.86 7.96 11.26
N GLY A 10 7.91 8.83 10.89
CA GLY A 10 6.75 8.45 10.07
C GLY A 10 7.14 7.99 8.65
N PHE A 11 8.33 8.39 8.17
CA PHE A 11 8.85 7.88 6.90
C PHE A 11 9.21 6.40 7.02
N VAL A 12 10.05 6.07 8.01
CA VAL A 12 10.53 4.69 8.25
C VAL A 12 9.36 3.77 8.63
N SER A 13 8.39 4.26 9.40
CA SER A 13 7.22 3.45 9.75
C SER A 13 6.43 3.01 8.52
N ASN A 14 6.18 3.92 7.58
CA ASN A 14 5.44 3.62 6.35
C ASN A 14 6.23 2.71 5.41
N GLU A 15 7.50 3.03 5.17
CA GLU A 15 8.37 2.22 4.30
C GLU A 15 8.47 0.78 4.81
N ALA A 16 8.81 0.61 6.09
CA ALA A 16 9.05 -0.70 6.68
C ALA A 16 7.75 -1.52 6.79
N SER A 17 6.65 -0.90 7.22
CA SER A 17 5.38 -1.61 7.43
C SER A 17 4.79 -2.08 6.11
N ILE A 18 4.66 -1.19 5.11
CA ILE A 18 4.05 -1.53 3.83
C ILE A 18 4.88 -2.60 3.12
N SER A 19 6.21 -2.41 3.04
CA SER A 19 7.08 -3.38 2.34
C SER A 19 7.07 -4.76 3.00
N THR A 20 7.04 -4.81 4.33
CA THR A 20 7.03 -6.08 5.08
C THR A 20 5.69 -6.79 4.96
N ILE A 21 4.57 -6.10 5.21
CA ILE A 21 3.23 -6.69 5.15
C ILE A 21 2.98 -7.26 3.75
N ALA A 22 3.25 -6.49 2.70
CA ALA A 22 3.00 -6.92 1.33
C ALA A 22 3.87 -8.12 0.90
N ARG A 23 5.08 -8.28 1.44
CA ARG A 23 5.92 -9.47 1.21
C ARG A 23 5.43 -10.71 1.95
N LEU A 24 4.77 -10.54 3.10
CA LEU A 24 4.24 -11.65 3.90
C LEU A 24 2.92 -12.19 3.34
N LEU A 25 2.18 -11.36 2.60
CA LEU A 25 0.91 -11.75 1.98
C LEU A 25 1.16 -12.39 0.60
N PRO A 26 0.77 -13.65 0.38
CA PRO A 26 0.85 -14.26 -0.95
C PRO A 26 -0.06 -13.52 -1.94
N ASN A 27 0.41 -13.33 -3.17
CA ASN A 27 -0.34 -12.66 -4.25
C ASN A 27 -0.87 -11.27 -3.88
N CYS A 28 -0.12 -10.52 -3.05
CA CYS A 28 -0.53 -9.19 -2.62
C CYS A 28 -0.60 -8.21 -3.80
N LEU A 29 -1.77 -7.59 -3.96
CA LEU A 29 -1.98 -6.42 -4.82
C LEU A 29 -2.11 -5.17 -3.94
N ILE A 30 -1.30 -4.16 -4.21
CA ILE A 30 -1.39 -2.85 -3.55
C ILE A 30 -2.08 -1.85 -4.48
N ILE A 31 -3.18 -1.24 -4.02
CA ILE A 31 -3.85 -0.14 -4.72
C ILE A 31 -3.52 1.16 -3.99
N SER A 32 -2.77 2.05 -4.63
CA SER A 32 -2.21 3.27 -4.03
C SER A 32 -2.77 4.54 -4.67
N ASP A 33 -3.07 5.56 -3.86
CA ASP A 33 -3.44 6.89 -4.35
C ASP A 33 -2.26 7.53 -5.10
N GLU A 34 -2.52 8.29 -6.17
CA GLU A 34 -1.47 8.92 -6.98
C GLU A 34 -0.69 10.01 -6.25
N LEU A 35 -1.28 10.63 -5.21
CA LEU A 35 -0.64 11.65 -4.37
C LEU A 35 -0.22 11.10 -2.99
N ASN A 36 -0.14 9.78 -2.85
CA ASN A 36 0.39 9.16 -1.63
C ASN A 36 1.79 9.70 -1.30
N HIS A 37 2.03 9.96 -0.02
CA HIS A 37 3.32 10.47 0.45
C HIS A 37 4.50 9.58 0.03
N ALA A 38 5.66 10.18 -0.23
CA ALA A 38 6.85 9.49 -0.75
C ALA A 38 7.26 8.27 0.09
N SER A 39 7.09 8.32 1.42
CA SER A 39 7.36 7.18 2.32
C SER A 39 6.51 5.94 2.01
N MET A 40 5.25 6.14 1.62
CA MET A 40 4.37 5.04 1.25
C MET A 40 4.74 4.51 -0.13
N ILE A 41 5.00 5.40 -1.09
CA ILE A 41 5.46 5.02 -2.44
C ILE A 41 6.72 4.17 -2.35
N GLU A 42 7.68 4.53 -1.48
CA GLU A 42 8.91 3.76 -1.29
C GLU A 42 8.63 2.38 -0.68
N GLY A 43 7.77 2.29 0.32
CA GLY A 43 7.33 1.00 0.89
C GLY A 43 6.68 0.09 -0.16
N VAL A 44 5.77 0.64 -0.99
CA VAL A 44 5.13 -0.07 -2.09
C VAL A 44 6.18 -0.55 -3.11
N ARG A 45 7.12 0.31 -3.52
CA ARG A 45 8.18 -0.06 -4.47
C ARG A 45 9.07 -1.16 -3.92
N ARG A 46 9.46 -1.08 -2.65
CA ARG A 46 10.32 -2.07 -1.99
C ARG A 46 9.65 -3.41 -1.77
N SER A 47 8.32 -3.44 -1.63
CA SER A 47 7.59 -4.70 -1.46
C SER A 47 7.82 -5.68 -2.61
N GLY A 48 7.95 -5.17 -3.85
CA GLY A 48 7.94 -6.00 -5.07
C GLY A 48 6.55 -6.56 -5.43
N ALA A 49 5.51 -6.22 -4.66
CA ALA A 49 4.13 -6.63 -4.92
C ALA A 49 3.57 -5.99 -6.21
N GLU A 50 2.53 -6.61 -6.78
CA GLU A 50 1.78 -5.96 -7.84
C GLU A 50 1.17 -4.66 -7.30
N LYS A 51 1.14 -3.61 -8.12
CA LYS A 51 0.51 -2.35 -7.75
C LYS A 51 -0.36 -1.77 -8.84
N LYS A 52 -1.46 -1.11 -8.45
CA LYS A 52 -2.23 -0.18 -9.29
C LYS A 52 -2.30 1.17 -8.61
N ILE A 53 -2.33 2.23 -9.41
CA ILE A 53 -2.47 3.60 -8.91
C ILE A 53 -3.87 4.10 -9.24
N PHE A 54 -4.60 4.58 -8.24
CA PHE A 54 -5.89 5.24 -8.44
C PHE A 54 -5.74 6.76 -8.38
N ARG A 55 -6.68 7.47 -9.02
CA ARG A 55 -6.65 8.94 -9.12
C ARG A 55 -6.96 9.52 -7.75
N HIS A 56 -6.37 10.67 -7.42
CA HIS A 56 -6.43 11.20 -6.06
C HIS A 56 -7.86 11.41 -5.60
N ASN A 57 -8.24 10.79 -4.48
CA ASN A 57 -9.61 10.81 -3.93
C ASN A 57 -10.72 10.32 -4.89
N ASP A 58 -10.38 9.67 -6.00
CA ASP A 58 -11.36 9.13 -6.95
C ASP A 58 -11.77 7.72 -6.55
N VAL A 59 -12.82 7.65 -5.72
CA VAL A 59 -13.35 6.38 -5.21
C VAL A 59 -13.97 5.54 -6.34
N ALA A 60 -14.46 6.16 -7.41
CA ALA A 60 -15.00 5.42 -8.55
C ALA A 60 -13.89 4.71 -9.34
N HIS A 61 -12.73 5.35 -9.50
CA HIS A 61 -11.55 4.70 -10.08
C HIS A 61 -11.05 3.57 -9.18
N LEU A 62 -10.96 3.80 -7.86
CA LEU A 62 -10.59 2.77 -6.89
C LEU A 62 -11.52 1.55 -6.98
N GLU A 63 -12.84 1.77 -6.99
CA GLU A 63 -13.86 0.72 -7.15
C GLU A 63 -13.64 -0.07 -8.45
N SER A 64 -13.38 0.60 -9.58
CA SER A 64 -13.14 -0.09 -10.85
C SER A 64 -11.90 -0.99 -10.82
N LEU A 65 -10.83 -0.56 -10.14
CA LEU A 65 -9.60 -1.35 -9.97
C LEU A 65 -9.83 -2.55 -9.05
N LEU A 66 -10.61 -2.38 -7.99
CA LEU A 66 -11.00 -3.46 -7.08
C LEU A 66 -11.84 -4.53 -7.80
N GLN A 67 -12.81 -4.12 -8.61
CA GLN A 67 -13.62 -5.04 -9.41
C GLN A 67 -12.77 -5.82 -10.42
N ALA A 68 -11.79 -5.16 -11.05
CA ALA A 68 -10.87 -5.80 -11.98
C ALA A 68 -9.88 -6.76 -11.31
N ALA A 69 -9.53 -6.54 -10.04
CA ALA A 69 -8.64 -7.42 -9.27
C ALA A 69 -9.28 -8.78 -8.94
N GLY A 70 -10.61 -8.89 -9.04
CA GLY A 70 -11.37 -10.10 -8.71
C GLY A 70 -11.66 -10.23 -7.21
N ARG A 71 -12.45 -11.26 -6.87
CA ARG A 71 -12.62 -11.73 -5.48
C ARG A 71 -11.83 -13.02 -5.34
N GLU A 72 -11.10 -13.17 -4.24
CA GLU A 72 -10.56 -14.48 -3.82
C GLU A 72 -11.69 -15.50 -3.65
#